data_AF-A0A8B8FX28-F1
#
_entry.id   AF-A0A8B8FX28-F1
#
_cell.length_a   1.000
_cell.length_b   1.000
_cell.length_c   1.000
_cell.angle_alpha   90.00
_cell.angle_beta   90.00
_cell.angle_gamma   90.00
#
_symmetry.space_group_name_H-M   'P 1'
#
loop_
_entity.id
_entity.type
_entity.pdbx_description
1 polymer ?
#
loop_
_entity_poly.entity_id
_entity_poly.type
_entity_poly.pdbx_seq_one_letter_code
_entity_poly.pdbx_strand_id
1 'polypeptide(L)'
;MFGASNSVTSRLNEFSPGIYIQKCICHLLHLCASPACKALPRTCEDLARDIYNYFKSSCKRVSQFKQFQDFWNISPHKILIPAQTRWLLLSMVVNRIVEQWPALKLFFSSHWIEDKLKASENIFHALLDHSVLNYYKFLQWILPKFVNLNKLFQSDKPVIWLVFSKMSVTYTDVLYSYMRRCNNPLSVDPNNSSYFLPLNQMYLGIDVMNMLQTLEVAKNHVMVQDILEHCRRFLIISIKEIRA
;
A
#
# COMPACT_ATOMS: atom_id res chain seq x y z
N MET A 1 -16.47 -18.18 -2.22
CA MET A 1 -16.24 -19.41 -1.43
C MET A 1 -17.12 -19.51 -0.18
N PHE A 2 -17.43 -18.38 0.50
CA PHE A 2 -18.19 -18.34 1.77
C PHE A 2 -19.62 -17.76 1.62
N GLY A 3 -20.28 -17.97 0.48
CA GLY A 3 -21.66 -17.47 0.27
C GLY A 3 -22.68 -18.25 1.11
N ALA A 4 -23.81 -17.62 1.45
CA ALA A 4 -24.87 -18.26 2.23
C ALA A 4 -25.55 -19.43 1.48
N SER A 5 -25.59 -19.36 0.14
CA SER A 5 -26.20 -20.36 -0.73
C SER A 5 -25.22 -20.85 -1.80
N ASN A 6 -25.32 -22.14 -2.16
CA ASN A 6 -24.55 -22.78 -3.24
C ASN A 6 -23.04 -22.48 -3.24
N SER A 7 -22.45 -22.33 -2.05
CA SER A 7 -21.04 -22.06 -1.88
C SER A 7 -20.27 -23.34 -1.55
N VAL A 8 -18.94 -23.29 -1.68
CA VAL A 8 -18.07 -24.40 -1.25
C VAL A 8 -18.32 -24.70 0.23
N THR A 9 -18.47 -23.67 1.07
CA THR A 9 -18.79 -23.86 2.49
C THR A 9 -20.17 -24.46 2.74
N SER A 10 -21.21 -24.02 2.02
CA SER A 10 -22.55 -24.60 2.24
C SER A 10 -22.59 -26.06 1.82
N ARG A 11 -21.97 -26.42 0.69
CA ARG A 11 -21.89 -27.81 0.22
C ARG A 11 -21.01 -28.70 1.09
N LEU A 12 -19.91 -28.18 1.65
CA LEU A 12 -19.08 -28.93 2.59
C LEU A 12 -19.81 -29.21 3.90
N ASN A 13 -20.59 -28.26 4.41
CA ASN A 13 -21.42 -28.45 5.59
C ASN A 13 -22.54 -29.47 5.36
N GLU A 14 -23.15 -29.48 4.17
CA GLU A 14 -24.13 -30.50 3.77
C GLU A 14 -23.50 -31.90 3.65
N PHE A 15 -22.32 -31.98 3.05
CA PHE A 15 -21.60 -33.25 2.85
C PHE A 15 -21.04 -33.84 4.14
N SER A 16 -20.52 -32.99 5.05
CA SER A 16 -19.93 -33.41 6.31
C SER A 16 -20.42 -32.53 7.46
N PRO A 17 -21.58 -32.85 8.05
CA PRO A 17 -22.10 -32.15 9.23
C PRO A 17 -21.07 -32.17 10.36
N GLY A 18 -20.69 -30.98 10.85
CA GLY A 18 -19.67 -30.84 11.91
C GLY A 18 -18.28 -30.42 11.43
N ILE A 19 -18.08 -30.20 10.12
CA ILE A 19 -16.84 -29.58 9.62
C ILE A 19 -16.67 -28.16 10.16
N TYR A 20 -15.47 -27.84 10.65
CA TYR A 20 -15.11 -26.47 11.02
C TYR A 20 -14.37 -25.81 9.86
N ILE A 21 -14.94 -24.75 9.31
CA ILE A 21 -14.36 -24.02 8.18
C ILE A 21 -13.83 -22.67 8.64
N GLN A 22 -12.51 -22.54 8.66
CA GLN A 22 -11.83 -21.29 8.97
C GLN A 22 -11.51 -20.52 7.70
N LYS A 23 -11.85 -19.22 7.65
CA LYS A 23 -11.39 -18.32 6.59
C LYS A 23 -9.86 -18.18 6.65
N CYS A 24 -9.22 -18.16 5.49
CA CYS A 24 -7.77 -17.95 5.41
C CYS A 24 -7.40 -16.53 5.85
N ILE A 25 -6.53 -16.41 6.87
CA ILE A 25 -6.06 -15.12 7.37
C ILE A 25 -5.31 -14.34 6.29
N CYS A 26 -4.56 -15.00 5.41
CA CYS A 26 -3.92 -14.36 4.27
C CYS A 26 -4.92 -13.68 3.34
N HIS A 27 -6.06 -14.33 3.11
CA HIS A 27 -7.12 -13.76 2.27
C HIS A 27 -7.78 -12.55 2.96
N LEU A 28 -7.99 -12.62 4.27
CA LEU A 28 -8.47 -11.50 5.06
C LEU A 28 -7.49 -10.31 5.03
N LEU A 29 -6.19 -10.54 5.20
CA LEU A 29 -5.17 -9.49 5.09
C LEU A 29 -5.11 -8.87 3.68
N HIS A 30 -5.34 -9.66 2.63
CA HIS A 30 -5.51 -9.15 1.28
C HIS A 30 -6.75 -8.25 1.16
N LEU A 31 -7.88 -8.67 1.75
CA LEU A 31 -9.11 -7.88 1.81
C LEU A 31 -8.97 -6.62 2.66
N CYS A 32 -8.02 -6.54 3.59
CA CYS A 32 -7.73 -5.29 4.30
C CYS A 32 -7.09 -4.25 3.38
N ALA A 33 -6.06 -4.66 2.66
CA ALA A 33 -5.20 -3.70 2.00
C ALA A 33 -5.64 -3.36 0.56
N SER A 34 -6.24 -4.31 -0.17
CA SER A 34 -6.69 -4.08 -1.55
C SER A 34 -7.81 -3.02 -1.64
N PRO A 35 -8.91 -3.10 -0.87
CA PRO A 35 -9.92 -2.04 -0.80
C PRO A 35 -9.37 -0.75 -0.21
N ALA A 36 -8.47 -0.82 0.78
CA ALA A 36 -7.88 0.37 1.38
C ALA A 36 -7.07 1.20 0.36
N CYS A 37 -6.30 0.57 -0.53
CA CYS A 37 -5.60 1.31 -1.59
C CYS A 37 -6.52 2.03 -2.56
N LYS A 38 -7.79 1.61 -2.71
CA LYS A 38 -8.77 2.36 -3.51
C LYS A 38 -9.17 3.70 -2.88
N ALA A 39 -8.79 3.94 -1.62
CA ALA A 39 -8.94 5.24 -0.97
C ALA A 39 -7.83 6.23 -1.34
N LEU A 40 -6.74 5.76 -1.94
CA LEU A 40 -5.67 6.61 -2.47
C LEU A 40 -6.01 7.04 -3.91
N PRO A 41 -5.42 8.13 -4.42
CA PRO A 41 -5.63 8.54 -5.80
C PRO A 41 -5.24 7.44 -6.79
N ARG A 42 -6.10 7.24 -7.79
CA ARG A 42 -5.90 6.24 -8.85
C ARG A 42 -4.55 6.38 -9.57
N THR A 43 -4.04 7.61 -9.65
CA THR A 43 -2.71 7.96 -10.17
C THR A 43 -1.60 7.10 -9.57
N CYS A 44 -1.71 6.67 -8.30
CA CYS A 44 -0.69 5.80 -7.69
C CYS A 44 -0.62 4.42 -8.37
N GLU A 45 -1.77 3.78 -8.61
CA GLU A 45 -1.84 2.47 -9.27
C GLU A 45 -1.51 2.58 -10.76
N ASP A 46 -2.05 3.61 -11.42
CA ASP A 46 -1.80 3.86 -12.84
C ASP A 46 -0.30 4.14 -13.09
N LEU A 47 0.36 4.92 -12.22
CA LEU A 47 1.82 5.17 -12.30
C LEU A 47 2.62 3.86 -12.25
N ALA A 48 2.33 2.97 -11.29
CA ALA A 48 3.05 1.70 -11.17
C ALA A 48 2.89 0.83 -12.43
N ARG A 49 1.66 0.80 -12.99
CA ARG A 49 1.33 0.06 -14.20
C ARG A 49 2.01 0.65 -15.43
N ASP A 50 2.00 1.98 -15.56
CA ASP A 50 2.54 2.68 -16.71
C ASP A 50 4.07 2.57 -16.76
N ILE A 51 4.76 2.75 -15.62
CA ILE A 51 6.22 2.55 -15.55
C ILE A 51 6.58 1.12 -15.99
N TYR A 52 5.88 0.12 -15.47
CA TYR A 52 6.16 -1.27 -15.84
C TYR A 52 5.94 -1.52 -17.34
N ASN A 53 4.81 -1.07 -17.88
CA ASN A 53 4.48 -1.25 -19.30
C ASN A 53 5.46 -0.52 -20.22
N TYR A 54 5.89 0.67 -19.83
CA TYR A 54 6.87 1.47 -20.57
C TYR A 54 8.20 0.71 -20.75
N PHE A 55 8.76 0.15 -19.66
CA PHE A 55 10.01 -0.60 -19.74
C PHE A 55 9.85 -2.02 -20.30
N LYS A 56 8.72 -2.69 -20.05
CA LYS A 56 8.43 -4.02 -20.60
C LYS A 56 8.52 -4.05 -22.12
N SER A 57 8.13 -2.96 -22.78
CA SER A 57 8.03 -2.88 -24.24
C SER A 57 9.38 -2.77 -24.97
N SER A 58 10.49 -2.45 -24.29
CA SER A 58 11.75 -2.14 -24.99
C SER A 58 12.99 -2.43 -24.17
N CYS A 59 13.82 -3.34 -24.68
CA CYS A 59 15.16 -3.62 -24.12
C CYS A 59 16.08 -2.39 -24.20
N LYS A 60 15.92 -1.53 -25.23
CA LYS A 60 16.67 -0.28 -25.37
C LYS A 60 16.40 0.65 -24.19
N ARG A 61 15.12 0.85 -23.85
CA ARG A 61 14.71 1.69 -22.70
C ARG A 61 15.26 1.16 -21.39
N VAL A 62 15.24 -0.17 -21.18
CA VAL A 62 15.85 -0.80 -20.00
C VAL A 62 17.36 -0.55 -19.94
N SER A 63 18.06 -0.68 -21.07
CA SER A 63 19.50 -0.41 -21.14
C SER A 63 19.84 1.06 -20.90
N GLN A 64 19.03 1.99 -21.42
CA GLN A 64 19.20 3.43 -21.17
C GLN A 64 18.94 3.75 -19.70
N PHE A 65 17.85 3.24 -19.13
CA PHE A 65 17.50 3.44 -17.73
C PHE A 65 18.61 3.00 -16.78
N LYS A 66 19.31 1.90 -17.09
CA LYS A 66 20.46 1.44 -16.29
C LYS A 66 21.54 2.52 -16.10
N GLN A 67 21.79 3.35 -17.12
CA GLN A 67 22.76 4.45 -17.01
C GLN A 67 22.34 5.48 -15.95
N PHE A 68 21.03 5.72 -15.80
CA PHE A 68 20.49 6.60 -14.76
C PHE A 68 20.51 5.95 -13.37
N GLN A 69 20.32 4.64 -13.30
CA GLN A 69 20.48 3.88 -12.05
C GLN A 69 21.93 3.97 -11.57
N ASP A 70 22.89 3.75 -12.48
CA ASP A 70 24.33 3.84 -12.21
C ASP A 70 24.73 5.27 -11.79
N PHE A 71 24.19 6.31 -12.46
CA PHE A 71 24.42 7.72 -12.10
C PHE A 71 24.00 8.05 -10.66
N TRP A 72 22.86 7.52 -10.21
CA TRP A 72 22.35 7.70 -8.85
C TRP A 72 22.94 6.70 -7.84
N ASN A 73 23.89 5.86 -8.25
CA ASN A 73 24.45 4.77 -7.45
C ASN A 73 23.36 3.84 -6.84
N ILE A 74 22.31 3.58 -7.62
CA ILE A 74 21.21 2.69 -7.26
C ILE A 74 21.45 1.35 -7.94
N SER A 75 21.22 0.25 -7.20
CA SER A 75 21.32 -1.09 -7.76
C SER A 75 20.39 -1.23 -8.98
N PRO A 76 20.85 -1.79 -10.12
CA PRO A 76 20.14 -1.81 -11.39
C PRO A 76 19.02 -2.86 -11.42
N HIS A 77 18.07 -2.71 -10.50
CA HIS A 77 16.97 -3.63 -10.32
C HIS A 77 15.89 -3.39 -11.38
N LYS A 78 15.30 -4.48 -11.86
CA LYS A 78 14.16 -4.43 -12.79
C LYS A 78 12.92 -3.91 -12.07
N ILE A 79 12.13 -3.11 -12.79
CA ILE A 79 10.79 -2.72 -12.36
C ILE A 79 9.91 -3.95 -12.25
N LEU A 80 9.16 -4.03 -11.16
CA LEU A 80 8.29 -5.17 -10.85
C LEU A 80 6.88 -4.95 -11.40
N ILE A 81 6.23 -6.03 -11.83
CA ILE A 81 4.84 -5.99 -12.28
C ILE A 81 3.89 -5.78 -11.08
N PRO A 82 2.94 -4.84 -11.14
CA PRO A 82 1.85 -4.78 -10.19
C PRO A 82 0.94 -6.02 -10.35
N ALA A 83 0.91 -6.89 -9.35
CA ALA A 83 0.04 -8.07 -9.39
C ALA A 83 -1.36 -7.75 -8.84
N GLN A 84 -2.40 -8.02 -9.63
CA GLN A 84 -3.79 -7.76 -9.23
C GLN A 84 -4.29 -8.64 -8.06
N THR A 85 -3.81 -9.88 -7.96
CA THR A 85 -4.32 -10.89 -7.01
C THR A 85 -3.32 -11.29 -5.92
N ARG A 86 -2.08 -10.77 -5.98
CA ARG A 86 -1.00 -11.10 -5.03
C ARG A 86 -0.51 -9.84 -4.36
N TRP A 87 -1.32 -9.34 -3.45
CA TRP A 87 -1.05 -8.11 -2.69
C TRP A 87 0.31 -8.07 -1.98
N LEU A 88 0.86 -9.23 -1.60
CA LEU A 88 2.20 -9.34 -1.04
C LEU A 88 3.28 -8.71 -1.94
N LEU A 89 3.08 -8.80 -3.26
CA LEU A 89 3.94 -8.19 -4.27
C LEU A 89 3.78 -6.67 -4.33
N LEU A 90 2.66 -6.09 -3.87
CA LEU A 90 2.50 -4.63 -3.90
C LEU A 90 3.55 -3.95 -3.03
N SER A 91 3.85 -4.48 -1.84
CA SER A 91 4.91 -3.93 -0.99
C SER A 91 6.27 -3.92 -1.70
N MET A 92 6.57 -4.97 -2.49
CA MET A 92 7.80 -5.07 -3.26
C MET A 92 7.81 -4.07 -4.43
N VAL A 93 6.67 -3.91 -5.12
CA VAL A 93 6.50 -2.94 -6.22
C VAL A 93 6.66 -1.51 -5.69
N VAL A 94 6.00 -1.17 -4.58
CA VAL A 94 6.13 0.14 -3.91
C VAL A 94 7.58 0.40 -3.51
N ASN A 95 8.23 -0.55 -2.84
CA ASN A 95 9.63 -0.42 -2.47
C ASN A 95 10.53 -0.23 -3.69
N ARG A 96 10.30 -0.98 -4.77
CA ARG A 96 11.06 -0.85 -6.02
C ARG A 96 10.88 0.53 -6.65
N ILE A 97 9.65 1.03 -6.71
CA ILE A 97 9.37 2.34 -7.31
C ILE A 97 9.99 3.46 -6.47
N VAL A 98 9.89 3.39 -5.14
CA VAL A 98 10.50 4.37 -4.24
C VAL A 98 12.04 4.34 -4.33
N GLU A 99 12.64 3.15 -4.34
CA GLU A 99 14.09 2.98 -4.52
C GLU A 99 14.57 3.59 -5.84
N GLN A 100 13.84 3.34 -6.92
CA GLN A 100 14.20 3.78 -8.27
C GLN A 100 13.72 5.21 -8.59
N TRP A 101 13.02 5.86 -7.67
CA TRP A 101 12.36 7.16 -7.88
C TRP A 101 13.26 8.25 -8.46
N PRO A 102 14.47 8.53 -7.93
CA PRO A 102 15.30 9.60 -8.46
C PRO A 102 15.84 9.27 -9.86
N ALA A 103 16.18 8.00 -10.13
CA ALA A 103 16.58 7.55 -11.47
C ALA A 103 15.43 7.65 -12.47
N LEU A 104 14.21 7.25 -12.06
CA LEU A 104 13.00 7.37 -12.87
C LEU A 104 12.70 8.84 -13.19
N LYS A 105 12.75 9.71 -12.18
CA LYS A 105 12.52 11.15 -12.34
C LYS A 105 13.47 11.73 -13.39
N LEU A 106 14.77 11.42 -13.30
CA LEU A 106 15.79 11.93 -14.23
C LEU A 106 15.66 11.33 -15.65
N PHE A 107 15.40 10.03 -15.73
CA PHE A 107 15.17 9.34 -17.01
C PHE A 107 13.97 9.95 -17.75
N PHE A 108 12.83 10.07 -17.07
CA PHE A 108 11.64 10.64 -17.69
C PHE A 108 11.81 12.12 -17.98
N SER A 109 12.55 12.88 -17.17
CA SER A 109 12.85 14.31 -17.47
C SER A 109 13.61 14.51 -18.78
N SER A 110 14.44 13.55 -19.18
CA SER A 110 15.25 13.63 -20.40
C SER A 110 14.57 13.03 -21.64
N HIS A 111 13.77 11.97 -21.47
CA HIS A 111 13.28 11.18 -22.61
C HIS A 111 11.79 11.40 -22.94
N TRP A 112 11.00 12.02 -22.05
CA TRP A 112 9.54 12.09 -22.25
C TRP A 112 9.10 12.85 -23.50
N ILE A 113 9.85 13.89 -23.89
CA ILE A 113 9.56 14.72 -25.07
C ILE A 113 9.85 13.94 -26.36
N GLU A 114 10.90 13.13 -26.35
CA GLU A 114 11.39 12.40 -27.54
C GLU A 114 10.48 11.22 -27.89
N ASP A 115 9.96 10.52 -26.88
CA ASP A 115 9.11 9.34 -27.07
C ASP A 115 7.74 9.69 -27.69
N LYS A 116 7.24 10.91 -27.51
CA LYS A 116 5.90 11.36 -27.95
C LYS A 116 4.76 10.41 -27.52
N LEU A 117 4.94 9.70 -26.40
CA LEU A 117 3.96 8.77 -25.85
C LEU A 117 3.20 9.43 -24.69
N LYS A 118 1.86 9.39 -24.74
CA LYS A 118 1.03 9.94 -23.64
C LYS A 118 1.32 9.28 -22.29
N ALA A 119 1.61 7.98 -22.29
CA ALA A 119 2.01 7.26 -21.08
C ALA A 119 3.30 7.83 -20.45
N SER A 120 4.28 8.22 -21.27
CA SER A 120 5.54 8.80 -20.78
C SER A 120 5.33 10.18 -20.16
N GLU A 121 4.45 10.99 -20.76
CA GLU A 121 4.05 12.30 -20.24
C GLU A 121 3.34 12.16 -18.88
N ASN A 122 2.39 11.23 -18.78
CA ASN A 122 1.67 10.94 -17.53
C ASN A 122 2.63 10.48 -16.42
N ILE A 123 3.57 9.57 -16.74
CA ILE A 123 4.60 9.12 -15.78
C ILE A 123 5.44 10.31 -15.31
N PHE A 124 5.90 11.16 -16.23
CA PHE A 124 6.70 12.33 -15.89
C PHE A 124 5.97 13.27 -14.92
N HIS A 125 4.73 13.66 -15.23
CA HIS A 125 3.95 14.53 -14.36
C HIS A 125 3.69 13.89 -12.99
N ALA A 126 3.39 12.59 -12.92
CA ALA A 126 3.20 11.89 -11.66
C ALA A 126 4.49 11.74 -10.83
N LEU A 127 5.66 11.64 -11.46
CA LEU A 127 6.97 11.62 -10.77
C LEU A 127 7.40 13.00 -10.26
N LEU A 128 6.90 14.08 -10.85
CA LEU A 128 7.09 15.45 -10.37
C LEU A 128 6.14 15.81 -9.24
N ASP A 129 4.98 15.16 -9.15
CA ASP A 129 3.98 15.42 -8.12
C ASP A 129 4.42 14.88 -6.75
N HIS A 130 4.64 15.80 -5.82
CA HIS A 130 5.03 15.50 -4.43
C HIS A 130 3.94 14.74 -3.66
N SER A 131 2.67 14.86 -4.03
CA SER A 131 1.58 14.11 -3.40
C SER A 131 1.70 12.62 -3.69
N VAL A 132 2.03 12.25 -4.93
CA VAL A 132 2.18 10.86 -5.35
C VAL A 132 3.33 10.21 -4.59
N LEU A 133 4.49 10.87 -4.50
CA LEU A 133 5.62 10.36 -3.71
C LEU A 133 5.25 10.18 -2.23
N ASN A 134 4.50 11.11 -1.64
CA ASN A 134 3.98 10.97 -0.27
C ASN A 134 3.11 9.72 -0.09
N TYR A 135 2.21 9.43 -1.04
CA TYR A 135 1.41 8.20 -0.99
C TYR A 135 2.26 6.94 -1.10
N TYR A 136 3.29 6.94 -1.95
CA TYR A 136 4.23 5.81 -2.04
C TYR A 136 5.02 5.62 -0.73
N LYS A 137 5.45 6.71 -0.08
CA LYS A 137 6.11 6.67 1.24
C LYS A 137 5.17 6.18 2.34
N PHE A 138 3.91 6.60 2.32
CA PHE A 138 2.88 6.08 3.20
C PHE A 138 2.66 4.57 2.98
N LEU A 139 2.54 4.12 1.73
CA LEU A 139 2.41 2.70 1.39
C LEU A 139 3.64 1.89 1.84
N GLN A 140 4.85 2.42 1.67
CA GLN A 140 6.09 1.81 2.15
C GLN A 140 6.11 1.63 3.67
N TRP A 141 5.44 2.51 4.44
CA TRP A 141 5.33 2.39 5.89
C TRP A 141 4.22 1.41 6.34
N ILE A 142 3.03 1.47 5.72
CA ILE A 142 1.85 0.72 6.20
C ILE A 142 1.82 -0.73 5.68
N LEU A 143 2.18 -0.97 4.41
CA LEU A 143 2.08 -2.30 3.81
C LEU A 143 2.93 -3.38 4.51
N PRO A 144 4.16 -3.10 4.99
CA PRO A 144 4.94 -4.09 5.72
C PRO A 144 4.23 -4.66 6.95
N LYS A 145 3.36 -3.90 7.60
CA LYS A 145 2.60 -4.38 8.77
C LYS A 145 1.71 -5.57 8.40
N PHE A 146 1.01 -5.50 7.26
CA PHE A 146 0.18 -6.59 6.75
C PHE A 146 1.01 -7.73 6.14
N VAL A 147 2.08 -7.39 5.40
CA VAL A 147 2.94 -8.38 4.76
C VAL A 147 3.65 -9.26 5.80
N ASN A 148 4.11 -8.68 6.91
CA ASN A 148 4.78 -9.43 7.97
C ASN A 148 3.82 -10.38 8.71
N LEU A 149 2.58 -9.95 8.98
CA LEU A 149 1.55 -10.83 9.51
C LEU A 149 1.26 -12.00 8.58
N ASN A 150 1.17 -11.71 7.28
CA ASN A 150 0.92 -12.74 6.29
C ASN A 150 2.09 -13.74 6.19
N LYS A 151 3.34 -13.26 6.21
CA LYS A 151 4.53 -14.11 6.24
C LYS A 151 4.57 -14.99 7.49
N LEU A 152 4.18 -14.45 8.65
CA LEU A 152 4.07 -15.22 9.88
C LEU A 152 3.05 -16.36 9.72
N PHE A 153 1.87 -16.08 9.20
CA PHE A 153 0.83 -17.10 8.99
C PHE A 153 1.24 -18.17 7.96
N GLN A 154 2.00 -17.79 6.93
CA GLN A 154 2.51 -18.71 5.91
C GLN A 154 3.78 -19.44 6.33
N SER A 155 4.26 -19.27 7.56
CA SER A 155 5.45 -19.98 8.02
C SER A 155 5.16 -21.47 8.22
N ASP A 156 6.16 -22.31 8.00
CA ASP A 156 6.05 -23.77 8.21
C ASP A 156 5.98 -24.14 9.71
N LYS A 157 6.06 -23.15 10.60
CA LYS A 157 6.01 -23.35 12.05
C LYS A 157 4.58 -23.22 12.55
N PRO A 158 4.16 -24.02 13.55
CA PRO A 158 2.90 -23.78 14.22
C PRO A 158 3.00 -22.43 14.95
N VAL A 159 2.20 -21.45 14.53
CA VAL A 159 2.24 -20.08 15.08
C VAL A 159 0.88 -19.58 15.55
N ILE A 160 -0.12 -20.47 15.64
CA ILE A 160 -1.51 -20.09 15.90
C ILE A 160 -1.67 -19.28 17.20
N TRP A 161 -0.91 -19.64 18.24
CA TRP A 161 -0.88 -18.94 19.53
C TRP A 161 -0.29 -17.53 19.43
N LEU A 162 0.61 -17.29 18.47
CA LEU A 162 1.29 -16.02 18.25
C LEU A 162 0.51 -15.11 17.30
N VAL A 163 -0.23 -15.70 16.35
CA VAL A 163 -0.97 -14.96 15.32
C VAL A 163 -1.98 -14.00 15.95
N PHE A 164 -2.76 -14.45 16.94
CA PHE A 164 -3.73 -13.58 17.61
C PHE A 164 -3.03 -12.37 18.26
N SER A 165 -1.99 -12.61 19.06
CA SER A 165 -1.22 -11.55 19.70
C SER A 165 -0.65 -10.55 18.69
N LYS A 166 -0.06 -11.04 17.59
CA LYS A 166 0.50 -10.16 16.56
C LYS A 166 -0.57 -9.41 15.78
N MET A 167 -1.69 -10.04 15.46
CA MET A 167 -2.84 -9.35 14.84
C MET A 167 -3.37 -8.24 15.75
N SER A 168 -3.55 -8.49 17.04
CA SER A 168 -3.99 -7.46 18.00
C SER A 168 -3.01 -6.30 18.08
N VAL A 169 -1.70 -6.58 18.15
CA VAL A 169 -0.67 -5.53 18.16
C VAL A 169 -0.72 -4.70 16.88
N THR A 170 -0.77 -5.33 15.70
CA THR A 170 -0.86 -4.61 14.43
C THR A 170 -2.16 -3.82 14.32
N TYR A 171 -3.30 -4.40 14.74
CA TYR A 171 -4.58 -3.71 14.76
C TYR A 171 -4.49 -2.44 15.60
N THR A 172 -3.98 -2.54 16.84
CA THR A 172 -3.86 -1.42 17.77
C THR A 172 -2.88 -0.37 17.26
N ASP A 173 -1.76 -0.78 16.67
CA ASP A 173 -0.76 0.12 16.08
C ASP A 173 -1.34 0.93 14.90
N VAL A 174 -2.10 0.28 14.01
CA VAL A 174 -2.81 0.99 12.93
C VAL A 174 -3.94 1.86 13.49
N LEU A 175 -4.67 1.42 14.53
CA LEU A 175 -5.76 2.20 15.14
C LEU A 175 -5.26 3.52 15.72
N TYR A 176 -4.19 3.46 16.51
CA TYR A 176 -3.62 4.63 17.17
C TYR A 176 -2.85 5.56 16.23
N SER A 177 -2.68 5.20 14.96
CA SER A 177 -2.16 6.11 13.95
C SER A 177 -3.13 7.26 13.62
N TYR A 178 -4.44 7.06 13.82
CA TYR A 178 -5.47 8.06 13.55
C TYR A 178 -6.49 8.26 14.69
N MET A 179 -6.48 7.43 15.74
CA MET A 179 -7.35 7.55 16.90
C MET A 179 -6.58 7.81 18.19
N ARG A 180 -7.23 8.47 19.15
CA ARG A 180 -6.72 8.62 20.53
C ARG A 180 -6.65 7.25 21.22
N ARG A 181 -5.71 7.13 22.16
CA ARG A 181 -5.57 5.91 22.97
C ARG A 181 -6.83 5.66 23.80
N CYS A 182 -7.18 4.39 23.97
CA CYS A 182 -8.37 3.94 24.69
C CYS A 182 -8.08 2.62 25.43
N ASN A 183 -8.86 2.32 26.48
CA ASN A 183 -8.61 1.17 27.35
C ASN A 183 -8.82 -0.18 26.63
N ASN A 184 -9.77 -0.27 25.69
CA ASN A 184 -10.04 -1.49 24.94
C ASN A 184 -10.07 -1.24 23.42
N PRO A 185 -8.90 -1.17 22.76
CA PRO A 185 -8.83 -0.86 21.32
C PRO A 185 -9.57 -1.89 20.45
N LEU A 186 -9.59 -3.15 20.88
CA LEU A 186 -10.22 -4.24 20.12
C LEU A 186 -11.74 -4.18 20.13
N SER A 187 -12.38 -3.36 20.97
CA SER A 187 -13.85 -3.18 20.99
C SER A 187 -14.33 -1.85 20.40
N VAL A 188 -13.45 -0.86 20.19
CA VAL A 188 -13.85 0.46 19.67
C VAL A 188 -14.21 0.42 18.18
N ASP A 189 -15.34 0.97 17.76
CA ASP A 189 -15.69 1.11 16.33
C ASP A 189 -14.63 1.96 15.59
N PRO A 190 -13.96 1.42 14.55
CA PRO A 190 -12.97 2.15 13.74
C PRO A 190 -13.51 3.41 13.06
N ASN A 191 -14.84 3.55 12.91
CA ASN A 191 -15.49 4.74 12.35
C ASN A 191 -15.84 5.81 13.38
N ASN A 192 -15.66 5.53 14.67
CA ASN A 192 -16.13 6.46 15.69
C ASN A 192 -15.29 7.74 15.67
N SER A 193 -15.86 8.78 15.07
CA SER A 193 -15.23 10.08 14.86
C SER A 193 -14.90 10.80 16.16
N SER A 194 -15.55 10.48 17.28
CA SER A 194 -15.26 11.07 18.59
C SER A 194 -13.84 10.78 19.07
N TYR A 195 -13.23 9.68 18.61
CA TYR A 195 -11.87 9.30 18.95
C TYR A 195 -10.84 9.74 17.91
N PHE A 196 -11.25 10.34 16.79
CA PHE A 196 -10.32 10.71 15.73
C PHE A 196 -9.37 11.81 16.22
N LEU A 197 -8.10 11.63 15.89
CA LEU A 197 -7.11 12.68 16.03
C LEU A 197 -7.41 13.79 15.00
N PRO A 198 -7.07 15.04 15.29
CA PRO A 198 -6.88 16.06 14.26
C PRO A 198 -5.96 15.55 13.14
N LEU A 199 -6.20 15.94 11.89
CA LEU A 199 -5.43 15.45 10.73
C LEU A 199 -3.92 15.67 10.90
N ASN A 200 -3.52 16.82 11.46
CA ASN A 200 -2.13 17.19 11.73
C ASN A 200 -1.48 16.43 12.89
N GLN A 201 -2.24 15.69 13.69
CA GLN A 201 -1.74 14.89 14.83
C GLN A 201 -1.66 13.39 14.49
N MET A 202 -2.05 12.99 13.29
CA MET A 202 -1.93 11.61 12.84
C MET A 202 -0.46 11.22 12.63
N TYR A 203 -0.17 9.92 12.81
CA TYR A 203 1.16 9.38 12.56
C TYR A 203 1.16 8.44 11.35
N LEU A 204 1.84 8.85 10.27
CA LEU A 204 1.85 8.15 8.98
C LEU A 204 3.24 7.58 8.60
N GLY A 205 4.15 7.53 9.57
CA GLY A 205 5.55 7.15 9.36
C GLY A 205 6.48 8.35 9.19
N ILE A 206 7.75 8.19 9.59
CA ILE A 206 8.71 9.29 9.68
C ILE A 206 8.96 9.99 8.33
N ASP A 207 9.06 9.22 7.24
CA ASP A 207 9.30 9.74 5.90
C ASP A 207 8.16 10.66 5.43
N VAL A 208 6.91 10.27 5.68
CA VAL A 208 5.73 11.07 5.32
C VAL A 208 5.70 12.34 6.16
N MET A 209 5.91 12.23 7.48
CA MET A 209 5.90 13.40 8.36
C MET A 209 7.00 14.41 7.98
N ASN A 210 8.20 13.94 7.65
CA ASN A 210 9.29 14.80 7.18
C ASN A 210 8.95 15.46 5.83
N MET A 211 8.35 14.70 4.90
CA MET A 211 8.00 15.22 3.58
C MET A 211 6.88 16.26 3.63
N LEU A 212 5.92 16.11 4.55
CA LEU A 212 4.87 17.10 4.80
C LEU A 212 5.42 18.41 5.40
N GLN A 213 6.58 18.38 6.05
CA GLN A 213 7.25 19.56 6.61
C GLN A 213 8.13 20.30 5.59
N THR A 214 8.45 19.69 4.44
CA THR A 214 9.23 20.34 3.39
C THR A 214 8.53 21.59 2.87
N LEU A 215 9.27 22.69 2.70
CA LEU A 215 8.72 24.01 2.33
C LEU A 215 7.83 23.99 1.07
N GLU A 216 8.18 23.18 0.07
CA GLU A 216 7.40 23.06 -1.17
C GLU A 216 6.02 22.42 -0.95
N VAL A 217 5.94 21.46 -0.03
CA VAL A 217 4.72 20.70 0.31
C VAL A 217 3.89 21.47 1.33
N ALA A 218 4.53 22.01 2.38
CA ALA A 218 3.89 22.70 3.48
C ALA A 218 3.12 23.97 3.04
N LYS A 219 3.56 24.62 1.96
CA LYS A 219 2.88 25.79 1.36
C LYS A 219 1.54 25.43 0.72
N ASN A 220 1.38 24.19 0.23
CA ASN A 220 0.15 23.75 -0.40
C ASN A 220 -0.75 23.05 0.63
N HIS A 221 -1.45 23.86 1.43
CA HIS A 221 -2.30 23.38 2.53
C HIS A 221 -3.42 22.43 2.05
N VAL A 222 -3.99 22.67 0.87
CA VAL A 222 -5.05 21.82 0.29
C VAL A 222 -4.51 20.42 0.00
N MET A 223 -3.36 20.34 -0.67
CA MET A 223 -2.71 19.05 -0.96
C MET A 223 -2.34 18.28 0.31
N VAL A 224 -1.81 18.97 1.33
CA VAL A 224 -1.49 18.33 2.62
C VAL A 224 -2.76 17.77 3.28
N GLN A 225 -3.85 18.53 3.26
CA GLN A 225 -5.12 18.08 3.82
C GLN A 225 -5.66 16.85 3.07
N ASP A 226 -5.67 16.88 1.73
CA ASP A 226 -6.11 15.75 0.90
C ASP A 226 -5.27 14.49 1.16
N ILE A 227 -3.95 14.62 1.32
CA ILE A 227 -3.06 13.51 1.68
C ILE A 227 -3.49 12.89 3.01
N LEU A 228 -3.68 13.72 4.04
CA LEU A 228 -4.03 13.24 5.38
C LEU A 228 -5.42 12.58 5.40
N GLU A 229 -6.39 13.12 4.65
CA GLU A 229 -7.73 12.56 4.53
C GLU A 229 -7.74 11.22 3.79
N HIS A 230 -7.05 11.12 2.64
CA HIS A 230 -6.91 9.86 1.91
C HIS A 230 -6.20 8.79 2.77
N CYS A 231 -5.12 9.16 3.46
CA CYS A 231 -4.42 8.26 4.37
C CYS A 231 -5.30 7.82 5.55
N ARG A 232 -6.09 8.71 6.15
CA ARG A 232 -7.06 8.33 7.20
C ARG A 232 -8.08 7.34 6.68
N ARG A 233 -8.64 7.60 5.51
CA ARG A 233 -9.63 6.72 4.88
C ARG A 233 -9.04 5.34 4.59
N PHE A 234 -7.79 5.29 4.12
CA PHE A 234 -7.04 4.04 3.96
C PHE A 234 -6.95 3.27 5.28
N LEU A 235 -6.56 3.93 6.37
CA LEU A 235 -6.39 3.30 7.68
C LEU A 235 -7.71 2.76 8.23
N ILE A 236 -8.80 3.54 8.14
CA ILE A 236 -10.14 3.12 8.56
C ILE A 236 -10.60 1.88 7.80
N ILE A 237 -10.48 1.88 6.47
CA ILE A 237 -10.87 0.73 5.63
C ILE A 237 -10.03 -0.49 5.98
N SER A 238 -8.73 -0.32 6.14
CA SER A 238 -7.82 -1.42 6.48
C SER A 238 -8.20 -2.13 7.77
N ILE A 239 -8.59 -1.37 8.81
CA ILE A 239 -8.92 -1.92 10.13
C ILE A 239 -10.29 -2.60 10.15
N LYS A 240 -11.28 -2.08 9.41
CA LYS A 240 -12.61 -2.69 9.33
C LYS A 240 -12.56 -4.14 8.87
N GLU A 241 -11.77 -4.39 7.86
CA GLU A 241 -11.62 -5.71 7.23
C GLU A 241 -10.88 -6.70 8.14
N ILE A 242 -10.09 -6.22 9.12
CA ILE A 242 -9.47 -7.09 10.13
C ILE A 242 -10.52 -7.68 11.09
N ARG A 243 -11.64 -6.99 11.31
CA ARG A 243 -12.72 -7.42 12.22
C ARG A 243 -13.77 -8.35 11.57
N ALA A 244 -13.79 -8.51 10.25
CA ALA A 244 -14.81 -9.23 9.48
C ALA A 244 -14.50 -10.73 9.23
#